data_AF-A0A967K1N8-F1
#
_entry.id   AF-A0A967K1N8-F1
#
_cell.length_a   1.000
_cell.length_b   1.000
_cell.length_c   1.000
_cell.angle_alpha   90.00
_cell.angle_beta   90.00
_cell.angle_gamma   90.00
#
_symmetry.space_group_name_H-M   'P 1'
#
loop_
_entity.id
_entity.type
_entity.pdbx_description
1 polymer ?
#
loop_
_entity_poly.entity_id
_entity_poly.type
_entity_poly.pdbx_seq_one_letter_code
_entity_poly.pdbx_strand_id
1 'polypeptide(L)' 'NGSGAQDQIYVYDARRESFSRLTLEGANIYPVWSPDGSEVFFASSRGGDGYRIYRKPVDGSAPATRVLSDEQTAGL' A
#
# COMPACT_ATOMS: atom_id res chain seq x y z
N ASN A 1 21.40 1.80 15.65
CA ASN A 1 21.32 1.47 14.22
C ASN A 1 20.02 0.73 13.94
N GLY A 2 18.95 1.48 13.67
CA GLY A 2 17.64 0.92 13.35
C GLY A 2 17.70 0.24 11.98
N SER A 3 17.21 -0.98 11.89
CA SER A 3 17.21 -1.76 10.66
C SER A 3 16.63 -0.93 9.51
N GLY A 4 17.30 -0.90 8.36
CA GLY A 4 16.75 -0.38 7.10
C GLY A 4 15.55 -1.18 6.56
N ALA A 5 14.85 -1.91 7.42
CA ALA A 5 13.61 -2.60 7.13
C ALA A 5 12.47 -1.58 7.17
N GLN A 6 11.89 -1.31 6.01
CA GLN A 6 10.69 -0.51 5.87
C GLN A 6 9.46 -1.39 6.15
N ASP A 7 8.40 -0.85 6.75
CA ASP A 7 7.14 -1.58 6.91
C ASP A 7 6.55 -1.93 5.53
N GLN A 8 6.25 -3.21 5.31
CA GLN A 8 5.70 -3.71 4.05
C GLN A 8 4.42 -4.48 4.29
N ILE A 9 3.53 -4.42 3.31
CA ILE A 9 2.29 -5.19 3.32
C ILE A 9 2.53 -6.50 2.60
N TYR A 10 2.11 -7.58 3.26
CA TYR A 10 2.10 -8.93 2.74
C TYR A 10 0.67 -9.45 2.73
N VAL A 11 0.36 -10.31 1.76
CA VAL A 11 -0.93 -10.97 1.62
C VAL A 11 -0.72 -12.47 1.79
N TYR A 12 -1.56 -13.06 2.63
CA TYR A 12 -1.67 -14.50 2.75
C TYR A 12 -2.99 -14.96 2.13
N ASP A 13 -2.91 -15.78 1.09
CA ASP A 13 -4.06 -16.46 0.51
C ASP A 13 -4.23 -17.82 1.18
N ALA A 14 -5.17 -17.90 2.12
CA ALA A 14 -5.45 -19.11 2.88
C ALA A 14 -6.02 -20.26 2.03
N ARG A 15 -6.61 -19.98 0.87
CA ARG A 15 -7.16 -21.02 -0.03
C ARG A 15 -6.06 -21.68 -0.83
N ARG A 16 -5.01 -20.93 -1.15
CA ARG A 16 -3.84 -21.39 -1.91
C ARG A 16 -2.63 -21.71 -1.03
N GLU A 17 -2.77 -21.51 0.28
CA GLU A 17 -1.69 -21.62 1.27
C GLU A 17 -0.43 -20.85 0.84
N SER A 18 -0.62 -19.67 0.24
CA SER A 18 0.44 -18.91 -0.38
C SER A 18 0.62 -17.53 0.26
N PHE A 19 1.87 -17.08 0.28
CA PHE A 19 2.27 -15.81 0.85
C PHE A 19 2.97 -14.97 -0.20
N SER A 20 2.56 -13.71 -0.36
CA SER A 20 3.15 -12.78 -1.32
C SER A 20 3.41 -11.42 -0.70
N ARG A 21 4.49 -10.78 -1.15
CA ARG A 21 4.81 -9.41 -0.77
C ARG A 21 4.10 -8.44 -1.71
N LEU A 22 3.18 -7.63 -1.17
CA LEU A 22 2.36 -6.72 -1.97
C LEU A 22 3.07 -5.40 -2.26
N THR A 23 3.82 -4.85 -1.30
CA THR A 23 4.56 -3.60 -1.45
C THR A 23 6.07 -3.83 -1.44
N LEU A 24 6.80 -3.02 -2.21
CA LEU A 24 8.26 -3.11 -2.33
C LEU A 24 9.00 -1.82 -1.98
N GLU A 25 8.27 -0.70 -1.87
CA GLU A 25 8.81 0.66 -1.77
C GLU A 25 8.17 1.44 -0.63
N GLY A 26 8.96 2.32 0.00
CA GLY A 26 8.54 3.12 1.14
C GLY A 26 8.19 2.28 2.38
N ALA A 27 7.85 2.95 3.47
CA ALA A 27 7.16 2.33 4.61
C ALA A 27 5.65 2.38 4.33
N ASN A 28 4.95 1.27 4.53
CA ASN A 28 3.54 1.09 4.18
C ASN A 28 2.79 0.61 5.42
N ILE A 29 1.86 1.43 5.91
CA ILE A 29 1.19 1.25 7.20
C ILE A 29 -0.32 1.43 7.07
N TYR A 30 -1.05 0.96 8.08
CA TYR A 30 -2.51 1.05 8.17
C TYR A 30 -3.26 0.50 6.93
N PRO A 31 -3.01 -0.76 6.51
CA PRO A 31 -3.71 -1.34 5.38
C PRO A 31 -5.19 -1.56 5.68
N VAL A 32 -6.04 -1.26 4.71
CA VAL A 32 -7.46 -1.61 4.71
C VAL A 32 -7.85 -2.23 3.37
N TRP A 33 -8.69 -3.25 3.40
CA TRP A 33 -9.18 -3.93 2.20
C TRP A 33 -10.36 -3.18 1.59
N SER A 34 -10.47 -3.18 0.26
CA SER A 34 -11.71 -2.80 -0.40
C SER A 34 -12.85 -3.77 -0.04
N PRO A 35 -14.12 -3.35 -0.07
CA PRO A 35 -15.24 -4.22 0.31
C PRO A 35 -15.37 -5.50 -0.53
N ASP A 36 -14.96 -5.44 -1.80
CA ASP A 36 -14.92 -6.57 -2.72
C ASP A 36 -13.63 -7.42 -2.61
N GLY A 37 -12.67 -6.98 -1.78
CA GLY A 37 -11.39 -7.65 -1.54
C GLY A 37 -10.39 -7.59 -2.70
N SER A 38 -10.65 -6.78 -3.73
CA SER A 38 -9.79 -6.70 -4.92
C SER A 38 -8.59 -5.78 -4.75
N GLU A 39 -8.68 -4.78 -3.86
CA GLU A 39 -7.64 -3.77 -3.61
C GLU A 39 -7.31 -3.64 -2.12
N VAL A 40 -6.08 -3.19 -1.84
CA VAL A 40 -5.67 -2.72 -0.50
C VAL A 40 -5.31 -1.25 -0.59
N PHE A 41 -5.89 -0.46 0.31
CA PHE A 41 -5.54 0.94 0.55
C PHE A 41 -4.60 1.03 1.75
N PHE A 42 -3.61 1.91 1.69
CA PHE A 42 -2.61 2.05 2.76
C PHE A 42 -1.95 3.42 2.72
N ALA A 43 -1.42 3.85 3.86
CA ALA A 43 -0.55 5.02 3.93
C ALA A 43 0.88 4.61 3.57
N SER A 44 1.53 5.34 2.66
CA SER A 44 2.89 5.07 2.20
C SER A 44 3.77 6.30 2.27
N SER A 45 5.01 6.15 2.75
CA SER A 45 6.04 7.20 2.72
C SER A 45 6.77 7.30 1.37
N ARG A 46 6.35 6.51 0.37
CA ARG A 46 6.91 6.60 -0.97
C ARG A 46 6.75 8.03 -1.54
N GLY A 47 7.78 8.51 -2.21
CA GLY A 47 7.83 9.89 -2.73
C GLY A 47 8.42 10.93 -1.79
N GLY A 48 8.80 10.57 -0.56
CA GLY A 48 9.68 11.40 0.29
C GLY A 48 8.98 12.46 1.13
N ASP A 49 7.89 13.09 0.66
CA ASP A 49 7.23 14.17 1.43
C ASP A 49 6.09 13.64 2.33
N GLY A 50 6.45 12.78 3.29
CA GLY A 50 5.50 12.23 4.26
C GLY A 50 4.60 11.12 3.72
N TYR A 51 3.61 10.72 4.53
CA TYR A 51 2.68 9.64 4.19
C TYR A 51 1.53 10.13 3.32
N ARG A 52 1.27 9.41 2.23
CA ARG A 52 0.11 9.61 1.34
C ARG A 52 -0.68 8.32 1.19
N ILE A 53 -1.94 8.44 0.80
CA ILE A 53 -2.79 7.27 0.58
C ILE A 53 -2.54 6.69 -0.81
N TYR A 54 -2.24 5.40 -0.84
CA TYR A 54 -2.08 4.60 -2.04
C TYR A 54 -3.08 3.45 -2.04
N ARG A 55 -3.38 2.95 -3.22
CA ARG A 55 -4.09 1.70 -3.44
C ARG A 55 -3.27 0.76 -4.32
N LYS A 56 -3.44 -0.54 -4.17
CA LYS A 56 -2.84 -1.56 -5.04
C LYS A 56 -3.76 -2.79 -5.18
N PRO A 57 -3.90 -3.37 -6.38
CA PRO A 57 -4.58 -4.65 -6.55
C PRO A 57 -3.89 -5.77 -5.78
N VAL A 58 -4.68 -6.59 -5.09
CA VAL A 58 -4.21 -7.69 -4.22
C VAL A 58 -3.50 -8.78 -5.01
N ASP A 59 -3.95 -9.01 -6.24
CA ASP A 59 -3.36 -9.98 -7.17
C ASP A 59 -2.00 -9.54 -7.72
N GLY A 60 -1.57 -8.31 -7.44
CA GLY A 60 -0.31 -7.74 -7.91
C GLY A 60 -0.29 -7.40 -9.40
N SER A 61 -1.45 -7.39 -10.08
CA SER A 61 -1.57 -7.11 -11.52
C SER A 61 -1.12 -5.71 -11.94
N ALA A 62 -1.11 -4.75 -11.00
CA ALA A 62 -0.71 -3.37 -11.25
C ALA A 62 0.16 -2.80 -10.12
N PRO A 63 0.99 -1.77 -10.39
CA PRO A 63 1.71 -1.04 -9.37
C PRO A 63 0.75 -0.26 -8.46
N ALA A 64 1.24 0.17 -7.29
CA ALA A 64 0.43 1.00 -6.41
C ALA A 64 0.27 2.42 -6.98
N THR A 65 -0.94 2.97 -6.89
CA THR A 65 -1.29 4.32 -7.38
C THR A 65 -1.72 5.22 -6.23
N ARG A 66 -1.34 6.49 -6.27
CA ARG A 66 -1.75 7.50 -5.29
C ARG A 66 -3.25 7.78 -5.45
N VAL A 67 -4.00 7.81 -4.34
CA VAL A 67 -5.47 7.95 -4.34
C VAL A 67 -5.92 9.40 -4.46
N LEU A 68 -5.19 10.33 -3.82
CA LEU A 68 -5.48 11.77 -3.86
C LEU A 68 -4.29 12.52 -4.41
N SER A 69 -4.47 13.37 -5.42
CA SER A 69 -3.41 14.29 -5.87
C SER A 69 -3.24 15.47 -4.90
N ASP A 70 -2.12 16.19 -5.01
CA ASP A 70 -1.91 17.41 -4.22
C ASP A 70 -2.97 18.48 -4.56
N GLU A 71 -3.44 18.53 -5.82
CA GLU A 71 -4.51 19.43 -6.28
C GLU A 71 -5.85 19.15 -5.59
N GLN A 72 -6.16 17.88 -5.31
CA GLN A 72 -7.37 17.48 -4.58
C GLN A 72 -7.27 17.73 -3.07
N THR A 73 -6.07 18.00 -2.54
CA THR A 73 -5.84 18.27 -1.11
C THR A 73 -5.80 19.78 -0.81
N ALA A 74 -5.58 20.63 -1.82
CA ALA A 74 -5.52 22.09 -1.68
C ALA A 74 -6.87 22.77 -1.36
N GLY A 75 -7.97 22.01 -1.36
CA GLY A 75 -9.32 22.51 -1.09
C GLY A 75 -9.88 22.14 0.29
N LEU A 76 -9.07 21.59 1.21
CA LEU A 76 -9.41 21.30 2.60
C LEU A 76 -8.72 22.29 3.55
#